data_AF-A0A1C3EEH1-F1
#
_entry.id   AF-A0A1C3EEH1-F1
#
_cell.length_a   1.000
_cell.length_b   1.000
_cell.length_c   1.000
_cell.angle_alpha   90.00
_cell.angle_beta   90.00
_cell.angle_gamma   90.00
#
_symmetry.space_group_name_H-M   'P 1'
#
loop_
_entity.id
_entity.type
_entity.pdbx_description
1 polymer ?
#
loop_
_entity_poly.entity_id
_entity_poly.type
_entity_poly.pdbx_seq_one_letter_code
_entity_poly.pdbx_strand_id
1 'polypeptide(L)'
;MIELWFWVATALIVLLSVLIFVLPMFSGKNQDVAASRDQLNKAFYRERMSEIDEESREGLVEDKSELEVELKKSLLDDIPANKDVVQSQGVKLWMLMPGIIVLVGLSYGLYFVEGHSDKVSHWYQVTENLPELSDRLMDSEAEPLSDQEMTDLTLALRTKLQQSPDDATGWLLLGRLGLSNRDMTTALGAMEKAYKLKPNDMTMKLGYAQAMLYTGDETYVSQSRKILREVIGQDHTNTQAYSLLAFEAFGRGAFDEAIDAWSAMKAFLPANDSRHKMLDMSIAQAKARLGITDDTSSVTVTVSLSDEVKVPQNAALIVSVHSADGATMPYAAKRIKASTFPVTVTLTDADNMLEARKMSSLSGIVVRARLDNDGNVTTKKGDWYGESKPTKLGDKSQVSINKRF
;
A
#
# COMPACT_ATOMS: atom_id res chain seq x y z
N MET A 1 18.61 30.73 -8.37
CA MET A 1 20.08 30.54 -8.36
C MET A 1 20.49 29.10 -8.67
N ILE A 2 19.81 28.08 -8.14
CA ILE A 2 20.16 26.66 -8.34
C ILE A 2 20.06 26.23 -9.82
N GLU A 3 19.03 26.69 -10.55
CA GLU A 3 18.89 26.38 -11.99
C GLU A 3 20.05 26.90 -12.85
N LEU A 4 20.55 28.10 -12.56
CA LEU A 4 21.68 28.66 -13.30
C LEU A 4 22.94 27.81 -13.12
N TRP A 5 23.23 27.40 -11.88
CA TRP A 5 24.38 26.55 -11.57
C TRP A 5 24.27 25.16 -12.21
N PHE A 6 23.06 24.62 -12.31
CA PHE A 6 22.82 23.36 -13.02
C PHE A 6 23.24 23.45 -14.50
N TRP A 7 22.78 24.47 -15.22
CA TRP A 7 23.13 24.65 -16.64
C TRP A 7 24.61 24.97 -16.86
N VAL A 8 25.25 25.70 -15.93
CA VAL A 8 26.69 25.93 -15.96
C VAL A 8 27.45 24.61 -15.78
N ALA A 9 27.02 23.76 -14.85
CA ALA A 9 27.64 22.46 -14.62
C ALA A 9 27.50 21.51 -15.82
N THR A 10 26.32 21.44 -16.45
CA THR A 10 26.14 20.59 -17.64
C THR A 10 26.96 21.09 -18.83
N ALA A 11 27.05 22.42 -19.02
CA ALA A 11 27.93 23.00 -20.04
C ALA A 11 29.42 22.66 -19.79
N LEU A 12 29.87 22.72 -18.52
CA LEU A 12 31.24 22.32 -18.14
C LEU A 12 31.51 20.84 -18.39
N ILE A 13 30.56 19.95 -18.07
CA ILE A 13 30.69 18.50 -18.28
C ILE A 13 30.76 18.18 -19.78
N VAL A 14 29.90 18.82 -20.59
CA VAL A 14 29.94 18.67 -22.06
C VAL A 14 31.25 19.19 -22.61
N LEU A 15 31.73 20.35 -22.15
CA LEU A 15 33.02 20.92 -22.57
C LEU A 15 34.18 19.99 -22.22
N LEU A 16 34.20 19.43 -21.01
CA LEU A 16 35.20 18.46 -20.58
C LEU A 16 35.15 17.20 -21.44
N SER A 17 33.94 16.71 -21.75
CA SER A 17 33.75 15.54 -22.60
C SER A 17 34.32 15.79 -24.00
N VAL A 18 33.98 16.93 -24.61
CA VAL A 18 34.56 17.35 -25.90
C VAL A 18 36.08 17.40 -25.79
N LEU A 19 36.63 18.00 -24.75
CA LEU A 19 38.08 18.14 -24.56
C LEU A 19 38.78 16.77 -24.45
N ILE A 20 38.21 15.81 -23.72
CA ILE A 20 38.72 14.45 -23.58
C ILE A 20 38.70 13.69 -24.92
N PHE A 21 37.65 13.81 -25.72
CA PHE A 21 37.54 13.07 -26.98
C PHE A 21 38.30 13.75 -28.13
N VAL A 22 38.41 15.07 -28.12
CA VAL A 22 38.98 15.86 -29.21
C VAL A 22 40.49 16.03 -29.08
N LEU A 23 41.03 16.26 -27.87
CA LEU A 23 42.48 16.48 -27.67
C LEU A 23 43.38 15.31 -28.09
N PRO A 24 43.06 14.03 -27.78
CA PRO A 24 43.89 12.90 -28.19
C PRO A 24 43.93 12.74 -29.70
N MET A 25 42.90 13.19 -30.41
CA MET A 25 42.80 13.07 -31.86
C MET A 25 43.68 14.10 -32.60
N PHE A 26 43.99 15.22 -31.94
CA PHE A 26 45.02 16.17 -32.40
C PHE A 26 46.44 15.70 -32.08
N SER A 27 46.60 14.85 -31.06
CA SER A 27 47.88 14.20 -30.72
C SER A 27 48.10 13.00 -31.63
N GLY A 28 48.17 13.24 -32.95
CA GLY A 28 48.49 12.22 -33.93
C GLY A 28 49.81 11.54 -33.56
N LYS A 29 49.79 10.22 -33.36
CA LYS A 29 51.02 9.43 -33.41
C LYS A 29 51.54 9.57 -34.84
N ASN A 30 52.55 10.41 -35.03
CA ASN A 30 53.41 10.34 -36.22
C ASN A 30 54.09 8.97 -36.18
N GLN A 31 53.41 7.95 -36.67
CA GLN A 31 54.09 6.77 -37.17
C GLN A 31 54.82 7.24 -38.41
N ASP A 32 56.02 7.77 -38.22
CA ASP A 32 56.95 7.99 -39.31
C ASP A 32 57.31 6.61 -39.85
N VAL A 33 56.50 6.15 -40.81
CA VAL A 33 56.68 4.87 -41.49
C VAL A 33 58.06 4.86 -42.15
N ALA A 34 58.51 6.01 -42.66
CA ALA A 34 59.85 6.20 -43.19
C ALA A 34 60.95 6.03 -42.12
N ALA A 35 60.83 6.66 -40.94
CA ALA A 35 61.82 6.49 -39.88
C ALA A 35 61.84 5.05 -39.33
N SER A 36 60.68 4.39 -39.28
CA SER A 36 60.56 2.98 -38.88
C SER A 36 61.24 2.04 -39.88
N ARG A 37 61.10 2.30 -41.20
CA ARG A 37 61.76 1.52 -42.26
C ARG A 37 63.27 1.74 -42.29
N ASP A 38 63.74 2.98 -42.16
CA ASP A 38 65.17 3.28 -42.09
C ASP A 38 65.83 2.66 -40.85
N GLN A 39 65.13 2.66 -39.71
CA GLN A 39 65.60 1.98 -38.50
C GLN A 39 65.67 0.46 -38.69
N LEU A 40 64.68 -0.13 -39.37
CA LEU A 40 64.64 -1.55 -39.66
C LEU A 40 65.75 -1.98 -40.64
N ASN A 41 65.96 -1.23 -41.73
CA ASN A 41 67.02 -1.49 -42.70
C ASN A 41 68.42 -1.39 -42.04
N LYS A 42 68.62 -0.42 -41.15
CA LYS A 42 69.86 -0.32 -40.35
C LYS A 42 70.04 -1.47 -39.38
N ALA A 43 68.96 -1.99 -38.80
CA ALA A 43 69.03 -3.15 -37.91
C ALA A 43 69.45 -4.40 -38.68
N PHE A 44 68.81 -4.70 -39.82
CA PHE A 44 69.19 -5.84 -40.68
C PHE A 44 70.62 -5.72 -41.21
N TYR A 45 71.07 -4.54 -41.59
CA TYR A 45 72.45 -4.32 -42.01
C TYR A 45 73.45 -4.69 -40.89
N ARG A 46 73.18 -4.27 -39.65
CA ARG A 46 74.05 -4.56 -38.51
C ARG A 46 74.06 -6.05 -38.17
N GLU A 47 72.90 -6.69 -38.22
CA GLU A 47 72.75 -8.13 -37.98
C GLU A 47 73.52 -8.95 -39.02
N ARG A 48 73.35 -8.64 -40.31
CA ARG A 48 74.07 -9.34 -41.37
C ARG A 48 75.57 -9.07 -41.33
N MET A 49 75.99 -7.87 -40.92
CA MET A 49 77.40 -7.56 -40.70
C MET A 49 78.00 -8.42 -39.58
N SER A 50 77.29 -8.61 -38.46
CA SER A 50 77.76 -9.49 -37.40
C SER A 50 77.81 -10.96 -37.82
N GLU A 51 76.89 -11.39 -38.67
CA GLU A 51 76.88 -12.75 -39.21
C GLU A 51 78.07 -12.98 -40.15
N ILE A 52 78.36 -12.04 -41.06
CA ILE A 52 79.54 -12.09 -41.94
C ILE A 52 80.85 -12.07 -41.10
N ASP A 53 80.90 -11.30 -40.01
CA ASP A 53 82.04 -11.28 -39.08
C ASP A 53 82.27 -12.66 -38.44
N GLU A 54 81.21 -13.36 -38.08
CA GLU A 54 81.26 -14.68 -37.44
C GLU A 54 81.60 -15.77 -38.46
N GLU A 55 80.92 -15.81 -39.61
CA GLU A 55 81.21 -16.71 -40.72
C GLU A 55 82.67 -16.57 -41.22
N SER A 56 83.21 -15.35 -41.23
CA SER A 56 84.61 -15.09 -41.57
C SER A 56 85.60 -15.62 -40.52
N ARG A 57 85.27 -15.53 -39.22
CA ARG A 57 86.10 -16.13 -38.16
C ARG A 57 86.10 -17.65 -38.20
N GLU A 58 84.99 -18.24 -38.62
CA GLU A 58 84.86 -19.68 -38.84
C GLU A 58 85.53 -20.17 -40.15
N GLY A 59 86.05 -19.24 -40.96
CA GLY A 59 86.76 -19.54 -42.21
C GLY A 59 85.84 -19.90 -43.38
N LEU A 60 84.54 -19.61 -43.26
CA LEU A 60 83.52 -19.88 -44.29
C LEU A 60 83.46 -18.79 -45.38
N VAL A 61 84.06 -17.62 -45.14
CA VAL A 61 84.09 -16.47 -46.06
C VAL A 61 85.51 -16.22 -46.54
N GLU A 62 85.74 -16.35 -47.85
CA GLU A 62 87.05 -16.12 -48.48
C GLU A 62 87.41 -14.64 -48.60
N ASP A 63 86.49 -13.78 -49.01
CA ASP A 63 86.70 -12.33 -49.12
C ASP A 63 85.58 -11.54 -48.43
N LYS A 64 85.83 -11.26 -47.15
CA LYS A 64 84.93 -10.44 -46.34
C LYS A 64 84.74 -9.03 -46.92
N SER A 65 85.78 -8.47 -47.52
CA SER A 65 85.77 -7.09 -47.98
C SER A 65 84.80 -6.88 -49.15
N GLU A 66 84.68 -7.89 -50.02
CA GLU A 66 83.72 -7.89 -51.13
C GLU A 66 82.28 -7.93 -50.64
N LEU A 67 81.95 -8.83 -49.71
CA LEU A 67 80.61 -8.95 -49.11
C LEU A 67 80.19 -7.68 -48.36
N GLU A 68 81.12 -7.03 -47.65
CA GLU A 68 80.84 -5.74 -47.01
C GLU A 68 80.48 -4.64 -48.01
N VAL A 69 81.15 -4.62 -49.17
CA VAL A 69 80.92 -3.62 -50.22
C VAL A 69 79.55 -3.87 -50.87
N GLU A 70 79.21 -5.13 -51.16
CA GLU A 70 77.90 -5.49 -51.70
C GLU A 70 76.77 -5.15 -50.72
N LEU A 71 76.92 -5.46 -49.43
CA LEU A 71 75.93 -5.13 -48.41
C LEU A 71 75.76 -3.61 -48.23
N LYS A 72 76.86 -2.84 -48.29
CA LYS A 72 76.82 -1.36 -48.28
C LYS A 72 76.10 -0.81 -49.51
N LYS A 73 76.28 -1.44 -50.67
CA LYS A 73 75.62 -1.05 -51.93
C LYS A 73 74.12 -1.37 -51.89
N SER A 74 73.74 -2.56 -51.44
CA SER A 74 72.33 -2.94 -51.25
C SER A 74 71.63 -2.00 -50.28
N LEU A 75 72.27 -1.65 -49.16
CA LEU A 75 71.70 -0.69 -48.20
C LEU A 75 71.49 0.70 -48.85
N LEU A 76 72.39 1.12 -49.74
CA LEU A 76 72.30 2.41 -50.42
C LEU A 76 71.18 2.40 -51.49
N ASP A 77 71.01 1.29 -52.20
CA ASP A 77 69.95 1.10 -53.19
C ASP A 77 68.55 0.99 -52.52
N ASP A 78 68.49 0.49 -51.28
CA ASP A 78 67.25 0.40 -50.48
C ASP A 78 66.82 1.72 -49.82
N ILE A 79 67.60 2.80 -49.97
CA ILE A 79 67.20 4.14 -49.51
C ILE A 79 66.38 4.82 -50.62
N PRO A 80 65.05 5.01 -50.44
CA PRO A 80 64.22 5.61 -51.47
C PRO A 80 64.71 7.04 -51.82
N ALA A 81 64.92 7.29 -53.11
CA ALA A 81 65.45 8.57 -53.64
C ALA A 81 64.52 9.78 -53.39
N ASN A 82 63.24 9.52 -53.09
CA ASN A 82 62.30 10.51 -52.60
C ASN A 82 61.89 10.15 -51.17
N LYS A 83 62.35 10.95 -50.20
CA LYS A 83 61.66 11.02 -48.92
C LYS A 83 60.33 11.71 -49.18
N ASP A 84 59.32 10.94 -49.58
CA ASP A 84 57.95 11.41 -49.50
C ASP A 84 57.72 11.73 -48.03
N VAL A 85 57.80 13.02 -47.70
CA VAL A 85 57.41 13.53 -46.40
C VAL A 85 55.94 13.17 -46.30
N VAL A 86 55.64 12.11 -45.54
CA VAL A 86 54.27 11.77 -45.20
C VAL A 86 53.77 12.97 -44.42
N GLN A 87 53.08 13.88 -45.12
CA GLN A 87 52.43 15.02 -44.49
C GLN A 87 51.53 14.43 -43.43
N SER A 88 51.84 14.68 -42.16
CA SER A 88 50.94 14.36 -41.06
C SER A 88 49.65 15.12 -41.34
N GLN A 89 48.65 14.43 -41.88
CA GLN A 89 47.32 15.01 -42.01
C GLN A 89 46.72 15.04 -40.61
N GLY A 90 47.07 16.08 -39.85
CA GLY A 90 46.41 16.36 -38.58
C GLY A 90 44.92 16.49 -38.84
N VAL A 91 44.11 15.85 -38.00
CA VAL A 91 42.65 15.97 -38.09
C VAL A 91 42.30 17.44 -37.90
N LYS A 92 41.61 18.04 -38.88
CA LYS A 92 41.17 19.45 -38.77
C LYS A 92 39.91 19.49 -37.90
N LEU A 93 39.79 20.50 -37.02
CA LEU A 93 38.67 20.63 -36.07
C LEU A 93 37.29 20.51 -36.72
N TRP A 94 37.12 21.02 -37.94
CA TRP A 94 35.85 20.94 -38.68
C TRP A 94 35.39 19.50 -38.97
N MET A 95 36.31 18.53 -39.07
CA MET A 95 35.99 17.11 -39.26
C MET A 95 35.34 16.49 -38.02
N LEU A 96 35.53 17.09 -36.84
CA LEU A 96 34.96 16.64 -35.57
C LEU A 96 33.62 17.30 -35.24
N MET A 97 33.28 18.39 -35.95
CA MET A 97 32.04 19.13 -35.72
C MET A 97 30.77 18.27 -35.81
N PRO A 98 30.60 17.35 -36.79
CA PRO A 98 29.43 16.48 -36.83
C PRO A 98 29.31 15.63 -35.56
N GLY A 99 30.42 15.06 -35.07
CA GLY A 99 30.45 14.27 -33.85
C GLY A 99 30.15 15.09 -32.59
N ILE A 100 30.69 16.31 -32.49
CA ILE A 100 30.40 17.24 -31.39
C ILE A 100 28.91 17.64 -31.40
N ILE A 101 28.35 17.95 -32.58
CA ILE A 101 26.93 18.30 -32.71
C ILE A 101 26.05 17.13 -32.29
N VAL A 102 26.36 15.91 -32.72
CA VAL A 102 25.65 14.69 -32.29
C VAL A 102 25.79 14.48 -30.78
N LEU A 103 26.98 14.65 -30.21
CA LEU A 103 27.22 14.50 -28.78
C LEU A 103 26.39 15.50 -27.95
N VAL A 104 26.44 16.79 -28.30
CA VAL A 104 25.68 17.85 -27.62
C VAL A 104 24.18 17.60 -27.80
N GLY A 105 23.74 17.37 -29.04
CA GLY A 105 22.34 17.14 -29.39
C GLY A 105 21.77 15.92 -28.67
N LEU A 106 22.50 14.81 -28.60
CA LEU A 106 22.08 13.61 -27.88
C LEU A 106 22.06 13.85 -26.37
N SER A 107 23.05 14.56 -25.81
CA SER A 107 23.12 14.84 -24.37
C SER A 107 21.93 15.68 -23.90
N TYR A 108 21.67 16.81 -24.56
CA TYR A 108 20.53 17.67 -24.21
C TYR A 108 19.21 17.03 -24.63
N GLY A 109 19.16 16.33 -25.76
CA GLY A 109 17.97 15.59 -26.20
C GLY A 109 17.51 14.56 -25.19
N LEU A 110 18.43 13.72 -24.69
CA LEU A 110 18.13 12.76 -23.62
C LEU A 110 17.72 13.46 -22.33
N TYR A 111 18.34 14.58 -21.97
CA TYR A 111 17.93 15.37 -20.81
C TYR A 111 16.51 15.92 -20.94
N PHE A 112 16.10 16.41 -22.12
CA PHE A 112 14.73 16.90 -22.30
C PHE A 112 13.68 15.79 -22.26
N VAL A 113 14.06 14.56 -22.60
CA VAL A 113 13.15 13.39 -22.53
C VAL A 113 13.10 12.80 -21.12
N GLU A 114 14.25 12.62 -20.45
CA GLU A 114 14.34 11.87 -19.18
C GLU A 114 14.69 12.72 -17.94
N GLY A 115 15.14 13.95 -18.14
CA GLY A 115 15.60 14.83 -17.07
C GLY A 115 14.47 15.41 -16.21
N HIS A 116 13.21 15.27 -16.63
CA HIS A 116 12.02 15.65 -15.86
C HIS A 116 12.09 17.07 -15.25
N SER A 117 12.57 18.05 -16.02
CA SER A 117 12.73 19.43 -15.55
C SER A 117 11.39 20.08 -15.14
N ASP A 118 10.29 19.62 -15.72
CA ASP A 118 8.90 19.97 -15.39
C ASP A 118 8.54 19.55 -13.95
N LYS A 119 8.96 18.37 -13.51
CA LYS A 119 8.73 17.91 -12.13
C LYS A 119 9.52 18.73 -11.12
N VAL A 120 10.73 19.17 -11.49
CA VAL A 120 11.56 20.02 -10.63
C VAL A 120 10.93 21.40 -10.47
N SER A 121 10.46 22.01 -11.56
CA SER A 121 9.80 23.32 -11.50
C SER A 121 8.47 23.26 -10.74
N HIS A 122 7.67 22.20 -10.96
CA HIS A 122 6.45 21.94 -10.19
C HIS A 122 6.74 21.75 -8.70
N TRP A 123 7.77 20.97 -8.34
CA TRP A 123 8.21 20.81 -6.95
C TRP A 123 8.57 22.14 -6.29
N TYR A 124 9.28 23.03 -6.99
CA TYR A 124 9.58 24.37 -6.48
C TYR A 124 8.30 25.19 -6.25
N GLN A 125 7.40 25.25 -7.24
CA GLN A 125 6.15 26.00 -7.16
C GLN A 125 5.28 25.52 -5.99
N VAL A 126 5.12 24.21 -5.85
CA VAL A 126 4.30 23.59 -4.80
C VAL A 126 4.91 23.80 -3.41
N THR A 127 6.25 23.75 -3.30
CA THR A 127 6.93 24.02 -2.02
C THR A 127 6.76 25.48 -1.59
N GLU A 128 6.76 26.42 -2.54
CA GLU A 128 6.51 27.85 -2.30
C GLU A 128 5.04 28.11 -1.90
N ASN A 129 4.09 27.43 -2.55
CA ASN A 129 2.65 27.56 -2.30
C ASN A 129 2.14 26.73 -1.09
N LEU A 130 3.03 26.07 -0.35
CA LEU A 130 2.65 25.25 0.81
C LEU A 130 1.77 25.98 1.85
N PRO A 131 2.02 27.25 2.22
CA PRO A 131 1.18 27.96 3.18
C PRO A 131 -0.28 28.06 2.71
N GLU A 132 -0.50 28.40 1.44
CA GLU A 132 -1.85 28.53 0.86
C GLU A 132 -2.61 27.20 0.86
N LEU A 133 -1.95 26.12 0.45
CA LEU A 133 -2.54 24.77 0.49
C LEU A 133 -2.85 24.32 1.92
N SER A 134 -2.00 24.69 2.88
CA SER A 134 -2.19 24.36 4.29
C SER A 134 -3.36 25.16 4.89
N ASP A 135 -3.48 26.44 4.57
CA ASP A 135 -4.55 27.32 5.05
C ASP A 135 -5.91 26.87 4.52
N ARG A 136 -6.00 26.55 3.22
CA ARG A 136 -7.22 25.99 2.61
C ARG A 136 -7.64 24.66 3.23
N LEU A 137 -6.69 23.81 3.61
CA LEU A 137 -7.01 22.55 4.28
C LEU A 137 -7.60 22.77 5.69
N MET A 138 -7.20 23.85 6.37
CA MET A 138 -7.69 24.17 7.72
C MET A 138 -9.00 24.97 7.71
N ASP A 139 -9.35 25.59 6.59
CA ASP A 139 -10.60 26.34 6.41
C ASP A 139 -11.76 25.40 6.02
N SER A 140 -12.74 25.27 6.91
CA SER A 140 -13.93 24.44 6.68
C SER A 140 -14.92 25.04 5.67
N GLU A 141 -14.81 26.33 5.34
CA GLU A 141 -15.65 27.01 4.35
C GLU A 141 -15.02 27.02 2.95
N ALA A 142 -13.72 26.67 2.83
CA ALA A 142 -13.02 26.62 1.56
C ALA A 142 -13.44 25.42 0.70
N GLU A 143 -13.23 25.53 -0.61
CA GLU A 143 -13.40 24.39 -1.51
C GLU A 143 -12.40 23.27 -1.17
N PRO A 144 -12.88 22.01 -1.04
CA PRO A 144 -12.02 20.87 -0.76
C PRO A 144 -10.87 20.77 -1.76
N LEU A 145 -9.68 20.43 -1.26
CA LEU A 145 -8.53 20.17 -2.13
C LEU A 145 -8.82 18.98 -3.05
N SER A 146 -8.46 19.12 -4.31
CA SER A 146 -8.42 18.03 -5.29
C SER A 146 -7.34 16.99 -4.94
N ASP A 147 -7.44 15.80 -5.53
CA ASP A 147 -6.44 14.73 -5.33
C ASP A 147 -5.02 15.17 -5.72
N GLN A 148 -4.91 16.00 -6.76
CA GLN A 148 -3.63 16.56 -7.19
C GLN A 148 -3.09 17.55 -6.15
N GLU A 149 -3.92 18.49 -5.67
CA GLU A 149 -3.53 19.44 -4.63
C GLU A 149 -3.15 18.74 -3.32
N MET A 150 -3.79 17.62 -2.99
CA MET A 150 -3.44 16.79 -1.83
C MET A 150 -2.06 16.12 -1.98
N THR A 151 -1.75 15.66 -3.19
CA THR A 151 -0.43 15.10 -3.55
C THR A 151 0.65 16.19 -3.47
N ASP A 152 0.34 17.37 -3.99
CA ASP A 152 1.20 18.55 -3.98
C ASP A 152 1.48 19.01 -2.54
N LEU A 153 0.44 19.12 -1.72
CA LEU A 153 0.56 19.40 -0.28
C LEU A 153 1.48 18.39 0.42
N THR A 154 1.31 17.10 0.13
CA THR A 154 2.14 16.03 0.70
C THR A 154 3.61 16.18 0.29
N LEU A 155 3.88 16.49 -0.98
CA LEU A 155 5.24 16.70 -1.51
C LEU A 155 5.92 17.91 -0.86
N ALA A 156 5.24 19.04 -0.80
CA ALA A 156 5.75 20.25 -0.18
C ALA A 156 5.98 20.06 1.33
N LEU A 157 5.02 19.46 2.04
CA LEU A 157 5.14 19.22 3.47
C LEU A 157 6.33 18.30 3.78
N ARG A 158 6.51 17.22 3.01
CA ARG A 158 7.68 16.33 3.15
C ARG A 158 9.00 17.10 2.96
N THR A 159 9.05 17.99 1.97
CA THR A 159 10.22 18.82 1.68
C THR A 159 10.53 19.77 2.85
N LYS A 160 9.53 20.48 3.36
CA LYS A 160 9.68 21.39 4.51
C LYS A 160 10.14 20.63 5.76
N LEU A 161 9.61 19.44 6.01
CA LEU A 161 9.96 18.63 7.17
C LEU A 161 11.36 18.04 7.11
N GLN A 162 11.93 17.84 5.92
CA GLN A 162 13.36 17.52 5.78
C GLN A 162 14.25 18.69 6.22
N GLN A 163 13.82 19.93 5.96
CA GLN A 163 14.53 21.14 6.38
C GLN A 163 14.27 21.50 7.85
N SER A 164 13.09 21.14 8.37
CA SER A 164 12.65 21.37 9.75
C SER A 164 12.31 20.05 10.45
N PRO A 165 13.33 19.21 10.76
CA PRO A 165 13.11 17.84 11.22
C PRO A 165 12.51 17.72 12.62
N ASP A 166 12.45 18.82 13.39
CA ASP A 166 11.98 18.85 14.78
C ASP A 166 10.50 19.24 14.91
N ASP A 167 9.79 19.46 13.79
CA ASP A 167 8.36 19.78 13.78
C ASP A 167 7.48 18.53 13.94
N ALA A 168 7.26 18.11 15.19
CA ALA A 168 6.42 16.95 15.51
C ALA A 168 4.98 17.07 14.97
N THR A 169 4.41 18.28 14.94
CA THR A 169 3.04 18.50 14.47
C THR A 169 2.96 18.35 12.95
N GLY A 170 3.94 18.88 12.23
CA GLY A 170 4.03 18.69 10.78
C GLY A 170 4.25 17.22 10.40
N TRP A 171 5.08 16.48 11.15
CA TRP A 171 5.23 15.03 10.95
C TRP A 171 3.92 14.25 11.20
N LEU A 172 3.14 14.64 12.23
CA LEU A 172 1.82 14.04 12.48
C LEU A 172 0.87 14.31 11.30
N LEU A 173 0.84 15.55 10.79
CA LEU A 173 0.02 15.91 9.63
C LEU A 173 0.43 15.12 8.39
N LEU A 174 1.73 15.04 8.08
CA LEU A 174 2.24 14.23 6.98
C LEU A 174 1.83 12.75 7.12
N GLY A 175 1.85 12.24 8.36
CA GLY A 175 1.37 10.92 8.68
C GLY A 175 -0.11 10.70 8.32
N ARG A 176 -0.97 11.66 8.68
CA ARG A 176 -2.42 11.62 8.39
C ARG A 176 -2.70 11.72 6.89
N LEU A 177 -1.96 12.57 6.18
CA LEU A 177 -2.02 12.65 4.72
C LEU A 177 -1.59 11.33 4.08
N GLY A 178 -0.52 10.71 4.58
CA GLY A 178 -0.10 9.37 4.16
C GLY A 178 -1.20 8.32 4.32
N LEU A 179 -1.89 8.29 5.47
CA LEU A 179 -3.03 7.39 5.69
C LEU A 179 -4.18 7.67 4.72
N SER A 180 -4.53 8.94 4.50
CA SER A 180 -5.58 9.35 3.55
C SER A 180 -5.26 8.88 2.13
N ASN A 181 -4.00 9.02 1.72
CA ASN A 181 -3.52 8.65 0.39
C ASN A 181 -3.15 7.16 0.28
N ARG A 182 -3.39 6.36 1.32
CA ARG A 182 -3.01 4.93 1.43
C ARG A 182 -1.51 4.67 1.26
N ASP A 183 -0.67 5.68 1.45
CA ASP A 183 0.78 5.54 1.54
C ASP A 183 1.18 5.19 2.98
N MET A 184 1.14 3.88 3.28
CA MET A 184 1.48 3.36 4.59
C MET A 184 2.93 3.64 4.98
N THR A 185 3.84 3.70 4.01
CA THR A 185 5.26 3.91 4.26
C THR A 185 5.52 5.32 4.77
N THR A 186 4.94 6.33 4.12
CA THR A 186 5.00 7.72 4.59
C THR A 186 4.26 7.87 5.92
N ALA A 187 3.07 7.26 6.04
CA ALA A 187 2.26 7.35 7.25
C ALA A 187 3.01 6.87 8.50
N LEU A 188 3.53 5.64 8.45
CA LEU A 188 4.24 5.02 9.56
C LEU A 188 5.52 5.78 9.90
N GLY A 189 6.34 6.09 8.90
CA GLY A 189 7.62 6.80 9.12
C GLY A 189 7.43 8.21 9.69
N ALA A 190 6.43 8.95 9.20
CA ALA A 190 6.13 10.29 9.69
C ALA A 190 5.57 10.27 11.11
N MET A 191 4.63 9.37 11.41
CA MET A 191 4.06 9.27 12.77
C MET A 191 5.06 8.72 13.78
N GLU A 192 5.96 7.82 13.37
CA GLU A 192 7.07 7.37 14.21
C GLU A 192 8.01 8.55 14.55
N LYS A 193 8.34 9.39 13.56
CA LYS A 193 9.17 10.59 13.79
C LYS A 193 8.47 11.57 14.74
N ALA A 194 7.17 11.82 14.56
CA ALA A 194 6.37 12.66 15.45
C ALA A 194 6.37 12.13 16.90
N TYR A 195 6.16 10.82 17.07
CA TYR A 195 6.20 10.14 18.37
C TYR A 195 7.58 10.21 19.02
N LYS A 196 8.67 10.01 18.28
CA LYS A 196 10.04 10.14 18.81
C LYS A 196 10.37 11.55 19.29
N LEU A 197 9.83 12.58 18.63
CA LEU A 197 10.04 13.98 19.04
C LEU A 197 9.27 14.33 20.31
N LYS A 198 8.04 13.82 20.47
CA LYS A 198 7.19 14.07 21.64
C LYS A 198 6.56 12.76 22.15
N PRO A 199 7.33 11.88 22.81
CA PRO A 199 6.86 10.54 23.19
C PRO A 199 5.79 10.55 24.28
N ASN A 200 5.70 11.61 25.08
CA ASN A 200 4.71 11.76 26.14
C ASN A 200 3.42 12.46 25.66
N ASP A 201 3.41 12.98 24.43
CA ASP A 201 2.25 13.64 23.87
C ASP A 201 1.21 12.60 23.39
N MET A 202 -0.01 12.71 23.92
CA MET A 202 -1.08 11.76 23.67
C MET A 202 -1.50 11.73 22.19
N THR A 203 -1.50 12.88 21.51
CA THR A 203 -1.84 12.96 20.09
C THR A 203 -0.80 12.24 19.25
N MET A 204 0.49 12.34 19.60
CA MET A 204 1.56 11.63 18.88
C MET A 204 1.49 10.12 19.10
N LYS A 205 1.23 9.67 20.34
CA LYS A 205 0.98 8.26 20.65
C LYS A 205 -0.17 7.69 19.82
N LEU A 206 -1.31 8.39 19.80
CA LEU A 206 -2.50 7.98 19.06
C LEU A 206 -2.25 7.92 17.55
N GLY A 207 -1.58 8.93 16.99
CA GLY A 207 -1.17 8.91 15.58
C GLY A 207 -0.33 7.68 15.28
N TYR A 208 0.78 7.50 15.99
CA TYR A 208 1.67 6.38 15.72
C TYR A 208 1.00 5.01 15.89
N ALA A 209 0.19 4.83 16.93
CA ALA A 209 -0.62 3.63 17.11
C ALA A 209 -1.59 3.39 15.96
N GLN A 210 -2.25 4.44 15.46
CA GLN A 210 -3.13 4.36 14.31
C GLN A 210 -2.37 3.93 13.05
N ALA A 211 -1.23 4.54 12.73
CA ALA A 211 -0.42 4.14 11.57
C ALA A 211 0.03 2.67 11.67
N MET A 212 0.47 2.22 12.85
CA MET A 212 0.83 0.83 13.08
C MET A 212 -0.33 -0.15 12.81
N LEU A 213 -1.55 0.18 13.21
CA LEU A 213 -2.72 -0.67 12.96
C LEU A 213 -2.99 -0.89 11.47
N TYR A 214 -2.77 0.12 10.63
CA TYR A 214 -3.02 0.01 9.20
C TYR A 214 -1.92 -0.74 8.44
N THR A 215 -0.79 -1.06 9.07
CA THR A 215 0.25 -1.89 8.45
C THR A 215 -0.20 -3.34 8.23
N GLY A 216 -1.10 -3.85 9.09
CA GLY A 216 -1.51 -5.26 9.10
C GLY A 216 -0.44 -6.23 9.61
N ASP A 217 0.73 -5.74 10.02
CA ASP A 217 1.79 -6.57 10.61
C ASP A 217 1.50 -6.82 12.09
N GLU A 218 1.47 -8.08 12.51
CA GLU A 218 1.09 -8.45 13.88
C GLU A 218 2.03 -7.85 14.94
N THR A 219 3.31 -7.62 14.60
CA THR A 219 4.26 -6.99 15.53
C THR A 219 3.86 -5.54 15.79
N TYR A 220 3.59 -4.78 14.73
CA TYR A 220 3.13 -3.39 14.85
C TYR A 220 1.75 -3.31 15.50
N VAL A 221 0.82 -4.20 15.15
CA VAL A 221 -0.52 -4.27 15.77
C VAL A 221 -0.43 -4.58 17.27
N SER A 222 0.46 -5.49 17.68
CA SER A 222 0.65 -5.80 19.10
C SER A 222 1.23 -4.61 19.88
N GLN A 223 2.19 -3.89 19.28
CA GLN A 223 2.76 -2.68 19.86
C GLN A 223 1.73 -1.54 19.96
N SER A 224 0.89 -1.36 18.94
CA SER A 224 -0.16 -0.35 18.96
C SER A 224 -1.19 -0.63 20.05
N ARG A 225 -1.61 -1.88 20.27
CA ARG A 225 -2.48 -2.26 21.40
C ARG A 225 -1.89 -1.83 22.75
N LYS A 226 -0.59 -2.01 22.95
CA LYS A 226 0.09 -1.60 24.19
C LYS A 226 0.03 -0.08 24.37
N ILE A 227 0.35 0.69 23.33
CA ILE A 227 0.30 2.15 23.38
C ILE A 227 -1.13 2.65 23.60
N LEU A 228 -2.13 2.07 22.94
CA LEU A 228 -3.54 2.47 23.12
C LEU A 228 -4.04 2.18 24.54
N ARG A 229 -3.64 1.06 25.15
CA ARG A 229 -3.95 0.78 26.56
C ARG A 229 -3.24 1.74 27.51
N GLU A 230 -2.00 2.14 27.21
CA GLU A 230 -1.31 3.17 27.98
C GLU A 230 -2.01 4.53 27.86
N VAL A 231 -2.47 4.88 26.66
CA VAL A 231 -3.26 6.10 26.40
C VAL A 231 -4.52 6.09 27.26
N ILE A 232 -5.29 5.00 27.24
CA ILE A 232 -6.51 4.84 28.05
C ILE A 232 -6.19 4.86 29.55
N GLY A 233 -5.05 4.33 29.96
CA GLY A 233 -4.60 4.36 31.36
C GLY A 233 -4.29 5.77 31.87
N GLN A 234 -3.90 6.69 30.98
CA GLN A 234 -3.63 8.10 31.31
C GLN A 234 -4.87 8.98 31.15
N ASP A 235 -5.69 8.71 30.12
CA ASP A 235 -6.95 9.38 29.85
C ASP A 235 -8.06 8.36 29.58
N HIS A 236 -8.83 8.04 30.63
CA HIS A 236 -9.96 7.11 30.56
C HIS A 236 -11.12 7.60 29.70
N THR A 237 -11.12 8.86 29.27
CA THR A 237 -12.19 9.42 28.43
C THR A 237 -11.81 9.48 26.96
N ASN A 238 -10.64 8.95 26.60
CA ASN A 238 -10.10 9.02 25.24
C ASN A 238 -10.88 8.13 24.25
N THR A 239 -11.95 8.68 23.68
CA THR A 239 -12.83 7.95 22.76
C THR A 239 -12.13 7.46 21.49
N GLN A 240 -11.07 8.14 21.04
CA GLN A 240 -10.28 7.72 19.88
C GLN A 240 -9.48 6.44 20.17
N ALA A 241 -8.86 6.34 21.36
CA ALA A 241 -8.14 5.15 21.76
C ALA A 241 -9.04 3.92 21.85
N TYR A 242 -10.23 4.07 22.47
CA TYR A 242 -11.24 3.02 22.52
C TYR A 242 -11.71 2.61 21.12
N SER A 243 -11.96 3.57 20.24
CA SER A 243 -12.36 3.27 18.85
C SER A 243 -11.31 2.45 18.12
N LEU A 244 -10.03 2.81 18.23
CA LEU A 244 -8.93 2.10 17.57
C LEU A 244 -8.78 0.67 18.11
N LEU A 245 -8.83 0.49 19.44
CA LEU A 245 -8.81 -0.85 20.05
C LEU A 245 -10.01 -1.69 19.63
N ALA A 246 -11.21 -1.12 19.59
CA ALA A 246 -12.43 -1.86 19.28
C ALA A 246 -12.43 -2.37 17.84
N PHE A 247 -12.02 -1.54 16.87
CA PHE A 247 -11.93 -1.97 15.47
C PHE A 247 -10.82 -3.01 15.24
N GLU A 248 -9.67 -2.86 15.92
CA GLU A 248 -8.62 -3.87 15.90
C GLU A 248 -9.12 -5.21 16.47
N ALA A 249 -9.73 -5.19 17.65
CA ALA A 249 -10.21 -6.37 18.34
C ALA A 249 -11.28 -7.10 17.52
N PHE A 250 -12.21 -6.34 16.93
CA PHE A 250 -13.20 -6.89 16.01
C PHE A 250 -12.56 -7.54 14.79
N GLY A 251 -11.54 -6.89 14.19
CA GLY A 251 -10.81 -7.38 13.03
C GLY A 251 -10.11 -8.72 13.27
N ARG A 252 -9.56 -8.95 14.47
CA ARG A 252 -8.95 -10.24 14.85
C ARG A 252 -9.93 -11.28 15.41
N GLY A 253 -11.21 -10.95 15.54
CA GLY A 253 -12.24 -11.84 16.08
C GLY A 253 -12.35 -11.87 17.62
N ALA A 254 -11.68 -10.96 18.33
CA ALA A 254 -11.85 -10.75 19.77
C ALA A 254 -13.07 -9.85 20.02
N PHE A 255 -14.25 -10.41 19.75
CA PHE A 255 -15.51 -9.68 19.78
C PHE A 255 -15.91 -9.20 21.18
N ASP A 256 -15.47 -9.92 22.22
CA ASP A 256 -15.64 -9.54 23.63
C ASP A 256 -14.88 -8.24 23.94
N GLU A 257 -13.59 -8.19 23.61
CA GLU A 257 -12.77 -6.98 23.75
C GLU A 257 -13.34 -5.81 22.93
N ALA A 258 -13.88 -6.07 21.73
CA ALA A 258 -14.51 -5.06 20.89
C ALA A 258 -15.79 -4.49 21.53
N ILE A 259 -16.66 -5.35 22.10
CA ILE A 259 -17.88 -4.93 22.80
C ILE A 259 -17.52 -4.06 24.01
N ASP A 260 -16.54 -4.48 24.81
CA ASP A 260 -16.11 -3.73 25.99
C ASP A 260 -15.59 -2.33 25.61
N ALA A 261 -14.73 -2.25 24.59
CA ALA A 261 -14.17 -0.99 24.14
C ALA A 261 -15.22 -0.04 23.53
N TRP A 262 -16.13 -0.53 22.69
CA TRP A 262 -17.22 0.30 22.15
C TRP A 262 -18.22 0.72 23.24
N SER A 263 -18.51 -0.15 24.20
CA SER A 263 -19.41 0.17 25.32
C SER A 263 -18.80 1.24 26.23
N ALA A 264 -17.51 1.13 26.53
CA ALA A 264 -16.77 2.16 27.27
C ALA A 264 -16.75 3.48 26.51
N MET A 265 -16.42 3.45 25.21
CA MET A 265 -16.48 4.65 24.35
C MET A 265 -17.86 5.30 24.41
N LYS A 266 -18.94 4.52 24.25
CA LYS A 266 -20.33 5.00 24.28
C LYS A 266 -20.67 5.69 25.59
N ALA A 267 -20.19 5.17 26.72
CA ALA A 267 -20.46 5.73 28.06
C ALA A 267 -19.86 7.14 28.25
N PHE A 268 -18.78 7.47 27.56
CA PHE A 268 -18.13 8.78 27.63
C PHE A 268 -18.64 9.77 26.58
N LEU A 269 -19.45 9.34 25.61
CA LEU A 269 -20.01 10.23 24.60
C LEU A 269 -21.21 11.04 25.13
N PRO A 270 -21.35 12.32 24.72
CA PRO A 270 -22.55 13.10 25.00
C PRO A 270 -23.82 12.38 24.49
N ALA A 271 -24.94 12.49 25.20
CA ALA A 271 -26.16 11.76 24.86
C ALA A 271 -26.71 12.03 23.43
N ASN A 272 -26.41 13.21 22.86
CA ASN A 272 -26.83 13.60 21.51
C ASN A 272 -25.74 13.38 20.44
N ASP A 273 -24.66 12.66 20.75
CA ASP A 273 -23.59 12.38 19.78
C ASP A 273 -24.10 11.45 18.66
N SER A 274 -23.85 11.81 17.40
CA SER A 274 -24.33 11.06 16.24
C SER A 274 -23.75 9.64 16.17
N ARG A 275 -22.62 9.38 16.84
CA ARG A 275 -21.93 8.08 16.85
C ARG A 275 -22.61 7.01 17.69
N HIS A 276 -23.55 7.37 18.60
CA HIS A 276 -24.27 6.39 19.43
C HIS A 276 -24.90 5.27 18.61
N LYS A 277 -25.58 5.61 17.51
CA LYS A 277 -26.23 4.64 16.62
C LYS A 277 -25.22 3.68 15.99
N MET A 278 -24.07 4.19 15.56
CA MET A 278 -23.01 3.37 14.97
C MET A 278 -22.45 2.40 16.00
N LEU A 279 -22.17 2.87 17.23
CA LEU A 279 -21.67 2.02 18.31
C LEU A 279 -22.66 0.93 18.68
N ASP A 280 -23.96 1.23 18.74
CA ASP A 280 -25.00 0.23 18.99
C ASP A 280 -25.02 -0.87 17.93
N MET A 281 -24.90 -0.49 16.66
CA MET A 281 -24.82 -1.45 15.56
C MET A 281 -23.54 -2.30 15.65
N SER A 282 -22.38 -1.69 15.92
CA SER A 282 -21.11 -2.40 16.05
C SER A 282 -21.12 -3.40 17.22
N ILE A 283 -21.65 -2.99 18.38
CA ILE A 283 -21.82 -3.86 19.55
C ILE A 283 -22.77 -5.02 19.23
N ALA A 284 -23.93 -4.74 18.62
CA ALA A 284 -24.89 -5.77 18.23
C ALA A 284 -24.28 -6.78 17.23
N GLN A 285 -23.49 -6.30 16.28
CA GLN A 285 -22.80 -7.16 15.31
C GLN A 285 -21.76 -8.06 15.98
N ALA A 286 -20.96 -7.53 16.91
CA ALA A 286 -20.00 -8.33 17.66
C ALA A 286 -20.68 -9.36 18.57
N LYS A 287 -21.77 -8.99 19.25
CA LYS A 287 -22.59 -9.93 20.03
C LYS A 287 -23.12 -11.08 19.17
N ALA A 288 -23.66 -10.77 17.98
CA ALA A 288 -24.14 -11.78 17.05
C ALA A 288 -23.03 -12.75 16.61
N ARG A 289 -21.80 -12.24 16.39
CA ARG A 289 -20.62 -13.07 16.05
C ARG A 289 -20.18 -13.98 17.19
N LEU A 290 -20.37 -13.57 18.45
CA LEU A 290 -20.16 -14.40 19.64
C LEU A 290 -21.28 -15.42 19.89
N GLY A 291 -22.39 -15.35 19.15
CA GLY A 291 -23.60 -16.13 19.45
C GLY A 291 -24.35 -15.62 20.69
N ILE A 292 -24.07 -14.39 21.13
CA ILE A 292 -24.84 -13.71 22.19
C ILE A 292 -26.09 -13.15 21.52
N THR A 293 -27.20 -13.89 21.60
CA THR A 293 -28.53 -13.37 21.30
C THR A 293 -29.03 -12.55 22.49
N ASP A 294 -29.48 -11.31 22.26
CA ASP A 294 -30.14 -10.52 23.31
C ASP A 294 -31.41 -11.27 23.76
N ASP A 295 -31.35 -11.88 24.95
CA ASP A 295 -32.45 -12.67 25.53
C ASP A 295 -33.76 -11.88 25.58
N THR A 296 -33.70 -10.55 25.69
CA THR A 296 -34.85 -9.64 25.78
C THR A 296 -35.66 -9.51 24.48
N SER A 297 -35.10 -9.90 23.34
CA SER A 297 -35.76 -9.81 22.02
C SER A 297 -36.05 -11.19 21.43
N SER A 298 -36.02 -12.22 22.26
CA SER A 298 -36.29 -13.61 21.87
C SER A 298 -37.52 -14.16 22.59
N VAL A 299 -38.10 -15.24 22.08
CA VAL A 299 -39.07 -16.04 22.83
C VAL A 299 -38.71 -17.52 22.72
N THR A 300 -38.59 -18.19 23.86
CA THR A 300 -38.35 -19.64 23.91
C THR A 300 -39.65 -20.35 24.21
N VAL A 301 -40.03 -21.28 23.34
CA VAL A 301 -41.32 -21.95 23.36
C VAL A 301 -41.12 -23.45 23.42
N THR A 302 -41.69 -24.10 24.44
CA THR A 302 -41.79 -25.56 24.48
C THR A 302 -43.14 -25.99 23.93
N VAL A 303 -43.10 -26.74 22.82
CA VAL A 303 -44.29 -27.26 22.14
C VAL A 303 -44.49 -28.72 22.51
N SER A 304 -45.68 -29.06 23.00
CA SER A 304 -46.13 -30.42 23.31
C SER A 304 -47.35 -30.81 22.48
N LEU A 305 -47.66 -32.11 22.42
CA LEU A 305 -48.84 -32.65 21.77
C LEU A 305 -49.80 -33.20 22.82
N SER A 306 -51.11 -33.10 22.60
CA SER A 306 -52.07 -33.89 23.37
C SER A 306 -52.15 -35.33 22.86
N ASP A 307 -52.65 -36.24 23.70
CA ASP A 307 -52.70 -37.69 23.44
C ASP A 307 -53.48 -38.08 22.18
N GLU A 308 -54.35 -37.19 21.69
CA GLU A 308 -55.18 -37.38 20.50
C GLU A 308 -54.46 -37.03 19.18
N VAL A 309 -53.29 -36.37 19.24
CA VAL A 309 -52.58 -35.86 18.06
C VAL A 309 -51.51 -36.86 17.60
N LYS A 310 -51.72 -37.47 16.44
CA LYS A 310 -50.73 -38.32 15.77
C LYS A 310 -49.93 -37.50 14.76
N VAL A 311 -48.61 -37.47 14.91
CA VAL A 311 -47.70 -36.75 14.00
C VAL A 311 -47.50 -37.55 12.70
N PRO A 312 -47.83 -37.00 11.52
CA PRO A 312 -47.49 -37.62 10.24
C PRO A 312 -45.97 -37.72 10.03
N GLN A 313 -45.48 -38.78 9.36
CA GLN A 313 -44.04 -38.99 9.13
C GLN A 313 -43.33 -37.83 8.40
N ASN A 314 -44.06 -37.03 7.63
CA ASN A 314 -43.53 -35.90 6.86
C ASN A 314 -44.02 -34.54 7.39
N ALA A 315 -44.58 -34.48 8.59
CA ALA A 315 -45.10 -33.23 9.12
C ALA A 315 -43.98 -32.23 9.48
N ALA A 316 -44.24 -30.96 9.16
CA ALA A 316 -43.43 -29.84 9.61
C ALA A 316 -44.14 -29.14 10.78
N LEU A 317 -43.41 -28.90 11.86
CA LEU A 317 -43.85 -27.99 12.91
C LEU A 317 -43.55 -26.56 12.47
N ILE A 318 -44.58 -25.72 12.43
CA ILE A 318 -44.42 -24.30 12.19
C ILE A 318 -44.78 -23.57 13.48
N VAL A 319 -43.80 -22.86 14.03
CA VAL A 319 -43.97 -22.01 15.21
C VAL A 319 -43.96 -20.57 14.74
N SER A 320 -45.03 -19.82 15.03
CA SER A 320 -45.18 -18.43 14.61
C SER A 320 -45.53 -17.52 15.78
N VAL A 321 -44.99 -16.30 15.74
CA VAL A 321 -45.23 -15.26 16.76
C VAL A 321 -46.23 -14.26 16.20
N HIS A 322 -47.32 -14.06 16.92
CA HIS A 322 -48.37 -13.10 16.62
C HIS A 322 -48.42 -12.01 17.70
N SER A 323 -48.97 -10.85 17.35
CA SER A 323 -49.31 -9.82 18.34
C SER A 323 -50.47 -10.30 19.21
N ALA A 324 -50.45 -9.94 20.50
CA ALA A 324 -51.52 -10.27 21.44
C ALA A 324 -52.86 -9.56 21.15
N ASP A 325 -52.86 -8.57 20.24
CA ASP A 325 -54.05 -7.85 19.76
C ASP A 325 -54.93 -8.66 18.79
N GLY A 326 -54.50 -9.86 18.39
CA GLY A 326 -55.25 -10.75 17.51
C GLY A 326 -54.94 -10.62 16.01
N ALA A 327 -53.86 -9.96 15.62
CA ALA A 327 -53.42 -9.89 14.22
C ALA A 327 -53.26 -11.29 13.58
N THR A 328 -53.89 -11.47 12.41
CA THR A 328 -53.90 -12.76 11.68
C THR A 328 -52.55 -13.11 11.05
N MET A 329 -51.76 -12.11 10.66
CA MET A 329 -50.42 -12.32 10.09
C MET A 329 -49.35 -12.41 11.19
N PRO A 330 -48.46 -13.41 11.15
CA PRO A 330 -47.34 -13.52 12.10
C PRO A 330 -46.24 -12.49 11.80
N TYR A 331 -45.51 -12.11 12.85
CA TYR A 331 -44.32 -11.26 12.75
C TYR A 331 -43.07 -12.08 12.46
N ALA A 332 -42.94 -13.23 13.11
CA ALA A 332 -41.85 -14.18 12.91
C ALA A 332 -42.41 -15.61 12.78
N ALA A 333 -41.75 -16.44 11.99
CA ALA A 333 -42.13 -17.83 11.82
C ALA A 333 -40.91 -18.72 11.58
N LYS A 334 -40.88 -19.88 12.24
CA LYS A 334 -39.81 -20.86 12.13
C LYS A 334 -40.39 -22.23 11.79
N ARG A 335 -39.90 -22.83 10.72
CA ARG A 335 -40.28 -24.18 10.28
C ARG A 335 -39.25 -25.19 10.75
N ILE A 336 -39.72 -26.27 11.37
CA ILE A 336 -38.89 -27.32 11.96
C ILE A 336 -39.43 -28.67 11.49
N LYS A 337 -38.55 -29.56 11.06
CA LYS A 337 -38.90 -30.95 10.79
C LYS A 337 -39.08 -31.65 12.15
N ALA A 338 -40.32 -31.88 12.57
CA ALA A 338 -40.61 -32.39 13.90
C ALA A 338 -40.82 -33.90 13.87
N SER A 339 -39.93 -34.64 14.53
CA SER A 339 -40.02 -36.09 14.68
C SER A 339 -40.25 -36.53 16.14
N THR A 340 -40.01 -35.65 17.11
CA THR A 340 -40.11 -35.94 18.55
C THR A 340 -40.69 -34.74 19.30
N PHE A 341 -41.56 -35.01 20.27
CA PHE A 341 -42.20 -34.01 21.14
C PHE A 341 -42.06 -34.45 22.61
N PRO A 342 -41.97 -33.50 23.58
CA PRO A 342 -41.99 -32.06 23.39
C PRO A 342 -40.71 -31.50 22.75
N VAL A 343 -40.82 -30.40 22.00
CA VAL A 343 -39.69 -29.72 21.35
C VAL A 343 -39.59 -28.28 21.82
N THR A 344 -38.38 -27.80 22.08
CA THR A 344 -38.13 -26.41 22.48
C THR A 344 -37.55 -25.62 21.32
N VAL A 345 -38.11 -24.44 21.06
CA VAL A 345 -37.82 -23.59 19.90
C VAL A 345 -37.61 -22.16 20.37
N THR A 346 -36.51 -21.54 19.95
CA THR A 346 -36.28 -20.10 20.17
C THR A 346 -36.48 -19.35 18.85
N LEU A 347 -37.31 -18.31 18.92
CA LEU A 347 -37.50 -17.34 17.84
C LEU A 347 -36.91 -15.99 18.24
N THR A 348 -36.28 -15.33 17.28
CA THR A 348 -35.64 -14.02 17.43
C THR A 348 -36.01 -13.11 16.26
N ASP A 349 -35.59 -11.84 16.29
CA ASP A 349 -35.79 -10.93 15.16
C ASP A 349 -35.18 -11.42 13.83
N ALA A 350 -34.25 -12.38 13.85
CA ALA A 350 -33.74 -13.02 12.64
C ALA A 350 -34.77 -13.94 11.96
N ASP A 351 -35.81 -14.37 12.68
CA ASP A 351 -36.89 -15.22 12.19
C ASP A 351 -38.10 -14.39 11.69
N ASN A 352 -37.98 -13.06 11.62
CA ASN A 352 -39.05 -12.16 11.16
C ASN A 352 -39.39 -12.40 9.68
N MET A 353 -40.68 -12.39 9.34
CA MET A 353 -41.14 -12.60 7.97
C MET A 353 -41.05 -11.34 7.10
N LEU A 354 -41.05 -10.15 7.71
CA LEU A 354 -40.96 -8.86 7.02
C LEU A 354 -39.94 -7.98 7.73
N GLU A 355 -38.97 -7.43 6.99
CA GLU A 355 -37.91 -6.57 7.57
C GLU A 355 -38.45 -5.34 8.31
N ALA A 356 -39.57 -4.80 7.84
CA ALA A 356 -40.22 -3.61 8.42
C ALA A 356 -41.05 -3.90 9.69
N ARG A 357 -41.31 -5.18 10.03
CA ARG A 357 -42.14 -5.57 11.18
C ARG A 357 -41.40 -6.56 12.06
N LYS A 358 -40.69 -6.00 13.06
CA LYS A 358 -39.90 -6.79 14.00
C LYS A 358 -40.73 -7.32 15.17
N MET A 359 -40.52 -8.57 15.57
CA MET A 359 -41.13 -9.11 16.79
C MET A 359 -40.72 -8.30 18.03
N SER A 360 -39.49 -7.78 18.09
CA SER A 360 -39.01 -6.90 19.18
C SER A 360 -39.82 -5.61 19.38
N SER A 361 -40.64 -5.21 18.41
CA SER A 361 -41.54 -4.06 18.54
C SER A 361 -42.85 -4.37 19.30
N LEU A 362 -43.12 -5.63 19.61
CA LEU A 362 -44.36 -6.07 20.25
C LEU A 362 -44.29 -5.95 21.77
N SER A 363 -45.31 -5.32 22.36
CA SER A 363 -45.48 -5.21 23.82
C SER A 363 -46.07 -6.47 24.46
N GLY A 364 -46.73 -7.32 23.66
CA GLY A 364 -47.30 -8.59 24.06
C GLY A 364 -47.46 -9.51 22.86
N ILE A 365 -47.15 -10.78 23.05
CA ILE A 365 -47.11 -11.78 21.98
C ILE A 365 -47.95 -13.00 22.33
N VAL A 366 -48.45 -13.67 21.29
CA VAL A 366 -49.04 -15.01 21.37
C VAL A 366 -48.27 -15.90 20.40
N VAL A 367 -47.80 -17.05 20.89
CA VAL A 367 -47.12 -18.02 20.05
C VAL A 367 -48.13 -19.07 19.60
N ARG A 368 -48.20 -19.29 18.29
CA ARG A 368 -49.01 -20.33 17.67
C ARG A 368 -48.09 -21.42 17.13
N ALA A 369 -48.41 -22.67 17.44
CA ALA A 369 -47.70 -23.83 16.92
C ALA A 369 -48.69 -24.66 16.09
N ARG A 370 -48.28 -25.09 14.89
CA ARG A 370 -49.12 -25.91 14.01
C ARG A 370 -48.33 -27.04 13.36
N LEU A 371 -48.98 -28.17 13.17
CA LEU A 371 -48.46 -29.30 12.40
C LEU A 371 -49.01 -29.24 10.99
N ASP A 372 -48.12 -28.95 10.04
CA ASP A 372 -48.39 -28.91 8.61
C ASP A 372 -47.97 -30.24 7.96
N ASN A 373 -48.81 -30.78 7.08
CA ASN A 373 -48.58 -32.04 6.38
C ASN A 373 -48.34 -31.85 4.86
N ASP A 374 -48.54 -30.65 4.30
CA ASP A 374 -48.42 -30.39 2.85
C ASP A 374 -47.28 -29.43 2.48
N GLY A 375 -46.64 -28.82 3.48
CA GLY A 375 -45.44 -28.01 3.32
C GLY A 375 -45.71 -26.55 2.99
N ASN A 376 -46.97 -26.08 3.09
CA ASN A 376 -47.38 -24.72 2.82
C ASN A 376 -47.61 -23.90 4.11
N VAL A 377 -47.12 -22.64 4.14
CA VAL A 377 -47.17 -21.74 5.31
C VAL A 377 -48.58 -21.17 5.59
N THR A 378 -49.52 -21.28 4.65
CA THR A 378 -50.92 -20.83 4.84
C THR A 378 -51.77 -21.88 5.55
N THR A 379 -52.70 -21.45 6.40
CA THR A 379 -53.60 -22.32 7.19
C THR A 379 -54.61 -23.06 6.30
N LYS A 380 -54.75 -24.39 6.45
CA LYS A 380 -55.83 -25.16 5.81
C LYS A 380 -56.76 -25.80 6.85
N LYS A 381 -58.00 -26.00 6.42
CA LYS A 381 -59.05 -26.70 7.17
C LYS A 381 -58.56 -28.11 7.52
N GLY A 382 -58.49 -28.45 8.82
CA GLY A 382 -58.08 -29.77 9.28
C GLY A 382 -56.66 -29.89 9.87
N ASP A 383 -55.84 -28.83 9.89
CA ASP A 383 -54.52 -28.84 10.53
C ASP A 383 -54.63 -28.78 12.06
N TRP A 384 -53.73 -29.48 12.76
CA TRP A 384 -53.62 -29.40 14.21
C TRP A 384 -52.84 -28.16 14.64
N TYR A 385 -53.38 -27.43 15.61
CA TYR A 385 -52.75 -26.23 16.15
C TYR A 385 -52.93 -26.08 17.66
N GLY A 386 -52.10 -25.22 18.24
CA GLY A 386 -52.15 -24.78 19.63
C GLY A 386 -51.67 -23.34 19.74
N GLU A 387 -52.07 -22.66 20.81
CA GLU A 387 -51.70 -21.27 21.09
C GLU A 387 -51.28 -21.12 22.54
N SER A 388 -50.30 -20.26 22.79
CA SER A 388 -49.91 -19.87 24.15
C SER A 388 -50.91 -18.88 24.74
N LYS A 389 -50.83 -18.69 26.06
CA LYS A 389 -51.37 -17.47 26.68
C LYS A 389 -50.55 -16.25 26.19
N PRO A 390 -51.12 -15.04 26.21
CA PRO A 390 -50.36 -13.82 25.98
C PRO A 390 -49.16 -13.74 26.93
N THR A 391 -47.97 -13.50 26.36
CA THR A 391 -46.69 -13.46 27.08
C THR A 391 -45.84 -12.29 26.57
N LYS A 392 -44.69 -12.01 27.19
CA LYS A 392 -43.74 -11.01 26.69
C LYS A 392 -42.52 -11.69 26.06
N LEU A 393 -41.76 -10.90 25.30
CA LEU A 393 -40.42 -11.31 24.84
C LEU A 393 -39.49 -11.43 26.05
N GLY A 394 -38.58 -12.40 25.99
CA GLY A 394 -37.72 -12.84 27.09
C GLY A 394 -38.33 -13.94 27.97
N ASP A 395 -39.65 -14.16 27.90
CA ASP A 395 -40.31 -15.20 28.69
C ASP A 395 -40.22 -16.59 28.04
N LYS A 396 -40.30 -17.63 28.87
CA LYS A 396 -40.51 -19.01 28.41
C LYS A 396 -42.00 -19.28 28.27
N SER A 397 -42.41 -19.67 27.07
CA SER A 397 -43.80 -19.98 26.75
C SER A 397 -44.00 -21.48 26.54
N GLN A 398 -45.21 -21.96 26.80
CA GLN A 398 -45.61 -23.35 26.55
C GLN A 398 -46.83 -23.37 25.64
N VAL A 399 -46.80 -24.25 24.65
CA VAL A 399 -47.90 -24.45 23.70
C VAL A 399 -48.21 -25.93 23.59
N SER A 400 -49.46 -26.30 23.86
CA SER A 400 -49.95 -27.65 23.58
C SER A 400 -50.78 -27.62 22.31
N ILE A 401 -50.40 -28.42 21.32
CA ILE A 401 -51.20 -28.64 20.10
C ILE A 401 -52.33 -29.60 20.45
N ASN A 402 -53.56 -29.09 20.45
CA ASN A 402 -54.75 -29.82 20.90
C ASN A 402 -56.05 -29.42 20.17
N LYS A 403 -55.99 -28.49 19.21
CA LYS A 403 -57.15 -28.02 18.45
C LYS A 403 -56.96 -28.32 16.97
N ARG A 404 -58.07 -28.38 16.23
CA ARG A 404 -58.08 -28.60 14.79
C ARG A 404 -58.80 -27.42 14.09
N PHE A 405 -58.23 -26.93 13.00
CA PHE A 405 -58.80 -25.84 12.20
C PHE A 405 -60.09 -26.23 11.47
#